data_AF-A0A821IJV8-F1
#
_entry.id   AF-A0A821IJV8-F1
#
_cell.length_a   1.000
_cell.length_b   1.000
_cell.length_c   1.000
_cell.angle_alpha   90.00
_cell.angle_beta   90.00
_cell.angle_gamma   90.00
#
_symmetry.space_group_name_H-M   'P 1'
#
loop_
_entity.id
_entity.type
_entity.pdbx_description
1 polymer ?
#
loop_
_entity_poly.entity_id
_entity_poly.type
_entity_poly.pdbx_seq_one_letter_code
_entity_poly.pdbx_strand_id
1 'polypeptide(L)'
;MTNRELGRCLVCDDIAIGINFGVPTCMPCKAFFRRNAVKLGTHEFVCRYDGDCIITNKYRRSCNCCRLAKCFRVGMKKSFILTSEEREARNKLVAIN
;
A
#
# COMPACT_ATOMS: atom_id res chain seq x y z
N MET A 1 19.13 3.58 -9.14
CA MET A 1 18.50 2.25 -8.98
C MET A 1 17.49 2.09 -10.10
N THR A 2 17.74 1.19 -11.04
CA THR A 2 16.83 0.98 -12.18
C THR A 2 15.69 0.05 -11.76
N ASN A 3 14.50 0.18 -12.37
CA ASN A 3 13.33 -0.66 -12.06
C ASN A 3 13.58 -2.19 -12.15
N ARG A 4 14.67 -2.63 -12.79
CA ARG A 4 14.99 -4.05 -12.96
C ARG A 4 15.49 -4.75 -11.69
N GLU A 5 16.02 -4.04 -10.70
CA GLU A 5 16.58 -4.66 -9.47
C GLU A 5 15.56 -4.83 -8.33
N LEU A 6 14.41 -4.14 -8.41
CA LEU A 6 13.38 -4.16 -7.37
C LEU A 6 12.51 -5.44 -7.40
N GLY A 7 12.52 -6.17 -8.52
CA GLY A 7 11.78 -7.41 -8.69
C GLY A 7 10.25 -7.23 -8.77
N ARG A 8 9.52 -8.06 -8.01
CA ARG A 8 8.05 -8.07 -7.98
C ARG A 8 7.50 -7.39 -6.74
N CYS A 9 6.29 -6.87 -6.85
CA CYS A 9 5.52 -6.34 -5.74
C CYS A 9 5.20 -7.45 -4.74
N LEU A 10 5.73 -7.36 -3.52
CA LEU A 10 5.52 -8.41 -2.50
C LEU A 10 4.04 -8.61 -2.10
N VAL A 11 3.16 -7.66 -2.44
CA VAL A 11 1.72 -7.77 -2.16
C VAL A 11 0.98 -8.57 -3.24
N CYS A 12 1.28 -8.38 -4.53
CA CYS A 12 0.44 -8.91 -5.61
C CYS A 12 1.20 -9.43 -6.83
N ASP A 13 2.53 -9.51 -6.75
CA ASP A 13 3.42 -10.07 -7.76
C ASP A 13 3.48 -9.33 -9.11
N ASP A 14 2.78 -8.18 -9.21
CA ASP A 14 2.90 -7.19 -10.27
C ASP A 14 4.30 -6.55 -10.26
N ILE A 15 4.69 -5.85 -11.33
CA ILE A 15 6.02 -5.22 -11.42
C ILE A 15 6.18 -4.16 -10.32
N ALA A 16 7.23 -4.28 -9.50
CA ALA A 16 7.56 -3.27 -8.52
C ALA A 16 8.11 -2.02 -9.20
N ILE A 17 7.73 -0.84 -8.70
CA ILE A 17 8.20 0.45 -9.24
C ILE A 17 9.17 1.17 -8.27
N GLY A 18 9.44 0.55 -7.13
CA GLY A 18 10.21 1.15 -6.05
C GLY A 18 9.90 0.53 -4.69
N ILE A 19 10.72 0.93 -3.70
CA ILE A 19 10.43 0.72 -2.28
C ILE A 19 9.40 1.78 -1.88
N ASN A 20 8.17 1.35 -1.56
CA ASN A 20 7.14 2.25 -1.05
C ASN A 20 6.69 1.75 0.31
N PHE A 21 6.69 2.65 1.30
CA PHE A 21 6.33 2.34 2.69
C PHE A 21 7.20 1.21 3.27
N GLY A 22 8.46 1.12 2.86
CA GLY A 22 9.46 0.19 3.38
C GLY A 22 9.68 -1.09 2.57
N VAL A 23 8.88 -1.38 1.53
CA VAL A 23 8.99 -2.64 0.77
C VAL A 23 8.76 -2.48 -0.75
N PRO A 24 9.31 -3.38 -1.59
CA PRO A 24 9.08 -3.37 -3.04
C PRO A 24 7.61 -3.53 -3.40
N THR A 25 7.03 -2.52 -4.06
CA THR A 25 5.60 -2.53 -4.44
C THR A 25 5.32 -1.87 -5.79
N CYS A 26 4.24 -2.31 -6.42
CA CYS A 26 3.70 -1.70 -7.64
C CYS A 26 2.90 -0.42 -7.31
N MET A 27 2.66 0.42 -8.33
CA MET A 27 1.88 1.67 -8.19
C MET A 27 0.49 1.46 -7.55
N PRO A 28 -0.30 0.45 -7.95
CA PRO A 28 -1.62 0.25 -7.36
C PRO A 28 -1.58 -0.13 -5.88
N CYS A 29 -0.60 -0.94 -5.44
CA CYS A 29 -0.46 -1.31 -4.03
C CYS A 29 0.07 -0.14 -3.19
N LYS A 30 0.98 0.68 -3.72
CA LYS A 30 1.37 1.95 -3.11
C LYS A 30 0.15 2.85 -2.83
N ALA A 31 -0.66 3.11 -3.87
CA ALA A 31 -1.82 4.00 -3.74
C ALA A 31 -2.93 3.40 -2.86
N PHE A 32 -3.10 2.07 -2.90
CA PHE A 32 -4.04 1.37 -2.04
C PHE A 32 -3.64 1.48 -0.56
N PHE A 33 -2.38 1.18 -0.21
CA PHE A 33 -1.91 1.24 1.17
C PHE A 33 -2.02 2.65 1.75
N ARG A 34 -1.56 3.68 1.00
CA ARG A 34 -1.64 5.08 1.43
C ARG A 34 -3.06 5.52 1.82
N ARG A 35 -4.09 5.03 1.12
CA ARG A 35 -5.49 5.39 1.37
C ARG A 35 -6.14 4.59 2.49
N ASN A 36 -5.64 3.39 2.77
CA ASN A 36 -6.35 2.43 3.62
C ASN A 36 -5.56 1.97 4.84
N ALA A 37 -4.31 2.39 5.05
CA ALA A 37 -3.47 1.94 6.16
C ALA A 37 -4.10 2.11 7.56
N VAL A 38 -4.97 3.10 7.73
CA VAL A 38 -5.68 3.35 9.00
C VAL A 38 -6.97 2.55 9.15
N LYS A 39 -7.39 1.83 8.11
CA LYS A 39 -8.69 1.13 8.05
C LYS A 39 -8.60 -0.35 8.41
N LEU A 40 -7.42 -0.91 8.66
CA LEU A 40 -7.34 -2.32 9.06
C LEU A 40 -8.04 -2.53 10.41
N GLY A 41 -8.96 -3.50 10.47
CA GLY A 41 -9.73 -3.80 11.68
C GLY A 41 -10.99 -2.93 11.84
N THR A 42 -11.29 -2.02 10.92
CA THR A 42 -12.58 -1.32 10.90
C THR A 42 -13.64 -2.15 10.20
N HIS A 43 -14.92 -1.85 10.48
CA HIS A 43 -16.07 -2.50 9.83
C HIS A 43 -16.10 -2.30 8.30
N GLU A 44 -15.43 -1.27 7.78
CA GLU A 44 -15.29 -1.05 6.32
C GLU A 44 -14.35 -2.07 5.64
N PHE A 45 -13.54 -2.78 6.41
CA PHE A 45 -12.46 -3.64 5.93
C PHE A 45 -12.64 -5.08 6.39
N VAL A 46 -13.80 -5.65 6.06
CA VAL A 46 -14.19 -7.04 6.36
C VAL A 46 -14.00 -7.93 5.13
N CYS A 47 -13.45 -9.12 5.34
CA CYS A 47 -13.37 -10.15 4.30
C CYS A 47 -14.75 -10.80 4.12
N ARG A 48 -15.18 -11.06 2.88
CA ARG A 48 -16.42 -11.78 2.57
C ARG A 48 -16.23 -13.29 2.39
N TYR A 49 -15.03 -13.78 2.70
CA TYR A 49 -14.58 -15.16 2.59
C TYR A 49 -13.82 -15.51 3.89
N ASP A 50 -12.87 -16.45 3.84
CA ASP A 50 -12.19 -17.00 5.02
C ASP A 50 -11.00 -16.18 5.55
N GLY A 51 -10.84 -14.94 5.08
CA GLY A 51 -9.78 -14.03 5.57
C GLY A 51 -8.38 -14.29 5.02
N ASP A 52 -8.22 -15.20 4.05
CA ASP A 52 -6.94 -15.65 3.51
C ASP A 52 -6.83 -15.52 1.97
N CYS A 53 -7.67 -14.67 1.36
CA CYS A 53 -7.78 -14.57 -0.10
C CYS A 53 -6.41 -14.41 -0.79
N ILE A 54 -6.22 -15.15 -1.88
CA ILE A 54 -5.02 -15.06 -2.71
C ILE A 54 -4.96 -13.68 -3.40
N ILE A 55 -3.92 -12.91 -3.09
CA ILE A 55 -3.70 -11.58 -3.66
C ILE A 55 -2.63 -11.65 -4.75
N THR A 56 -3.07 -11.60 -6.00
CA THR A 56 -2.23 -11.44 -7.23
C THR A 56 -2.63 -10.18 -7.99
N ASN A 57 -1.92 -9.83 -9.07
CA ASN A 57 -2.28 -8.71 -9.95
C ASN A 57 -3.73 -8.83 -10.44
N LYS A 58 -4.17 -10.05 -10.77
CA LYS A 58 -5.52 -10.37 -11.24
C LYS A 58 -6.58 -10.26 -10.14
N TYR A 59 -6.28 -10.72 -8.93
CA TYR A 59 -7.27 -10.88 -7.86
C TYR A 59 -7.19 -9.84 -6.72
N ARG A 60 -6.22 -8.90 -6.75
CA ARG A 60 -6.05 -7.86 -5.73
C ARG A 60 -7.23 -6.89 -5.55
N ARG A 61 -8.25 -6.94 -6.41
CA ARG A 61 -9.47 -6.13 -6.26
C ARG A 61 -10.62 -6.90 -5.60
N SER A 62 -10.51 -8.23 -5.50
CA SER A 62 -11.58 -9.09 -4.99
C SER A 62 -11.78 -8.98 -3.49
N CYS A 63 -10.72 -8.65 -2.74
CA CYS A 63 -10.81 -8.51 -1.29
C CYS A 63 -9.87 -7.40 -0.79
N ASN A 64 -10.45 -6.25 -0.45
CA ASN A 64 -9.70 -5.14 0.14
C ASN A 64 -9.12 -5.54 1.51
N CYS A 65 -9.90 -6.22 2.36
CA CYS A 65 -9.45 -6.73 3.67
C CYS A 65 -8.14 -7.52 3.57
N CYS A 66 -8.15 -8.62 2.82
CA CYS A 66 -6.96 -9.48 2.67
C CYS A 66 -5.81 -8.78 1.97
N ARG A 67 -6.08 -7.85 1.04
CA ARG A 67 -5.03 -7.03 0.42
C ARG A 67 -4.33 -6.14 1.44
N LEU A 68 -5.08 -5.44 2.28
CA LEU A 68 -4.48 -4.57 3.30
C LEU A 68 -3.77 -5.37 4.39
N ALA A 69 -4.36 -6.49 4.82
CA ALA A 69 -3.68 -7.43 5.72
C ALA A 69 -2.36 -7.92 5.11
N LYS A 70 -2.34 -8.28 3.82
CA LYS A 70 -1.10 -8.66 3.12
C LYS A 70 -0.11 -7.51 3.03
N CYS A 71 -0.54 -6.26 2.76
CA CYS A 71 0.34 -5.09 2.80
C CYS A 71 1.13 -5.00 4.13
N PHE A 72 0.44 -5.12 5.26
CA PHE A 72 1.10 -5.10 6.57
C PHE A 72 1.98 -6.33 6.81
N ARG A 73 1.49 -7.53 6.47
CA ARG A 73 2.22 -8.80 6.63
C ARG A 73 3.55 -8.82 5.87
N VAL A 74 3.62 -8.20 4.70
CA VAL A 74 4.88 -8.08 3.94
C VAL A 74 5.79 -6.95 4.43
N GLY A 75 5.35 -6.14 5.39
CA GLY A 75 6.18 -5.11 6.04
C GLY A 75 5.90 -3.66 5.63
N MET A 76 4.78 -3.35 4.96
CA MET A 76 4.44 -1.95 4.67
C MET A 76 4.16 -1.17 5.97
N LYS A 77 4.85 -0.04 6.18
CA LYS A 77 4.78 0.76 7.40
C LYS A 77 3.87 1.97 7.25
N LYS A 78 2.81 2.05 8.06
CA LYS A 78 1.90 3.21 8.09
C LYS A 78 2.61 4.50 8.52
N SER A 79 3.69 4.40 9.31
CA SER A 79 4.49 5.54 9.77
C SER A 79 5.22 6.28 8.64
N PHE A 80 5.28 5.71 7.43
CA PHE A 80 5.86 6.38 6.25
C PHE A 80 4.79 7.16 5.47
N ILE A 81 3.55 7.24 5.97
CA ILE A 81 2.48 8.08 5.44
C ILE A 81 2.51 9.39 6.21
N LEU A 82 2.63 10.50 5.49
CA LEU A 82 2.62 11.83 6.11
C LEU A 82 1.33 12.07 6.89
N THR A 83 1.45 12.67 8.06
CA THR A 83 0.30 13.13 8.85
C THR A 83 -0.42 14.29 8.14
N SER A 84 -1.59 14.67 8.66
CA SER A 84 -2.32 15.86 8.22
C SER A 84 -1.43 17.10 8.28
N GLU A 85 -0.71 17.26 9.39
CA GLU A 85 0.14 18.41 9.69
C GLU A 85 1.36 18.45 8.77
N GLU A 86 2.06 17.31 8.60
CA GLU A 86 3.22 17.21 7.70
C GLU A 86 2.83 17.46 6.23
N ARG A 87 1.65 16.97 5.81
CA ARG A 87 1.12 17.22 4.47
C ARG A 87 0.81 18.70 4.26
N GLU A 88 0.23 19.36 5.25
CA GLU A 88 -0.06 20.80 5.18
C GLU A 88 1.24 21.62 5.09
N ALA A 89 2.22 21.31 5.95
CA ALA A 89 3.53 21.96 5.92
C ALA A 89 4.21 21.82 4.54
N ARG A 90 4.21 20.62 3.98
CA ARG A 90 4.76 20.38 2.63
C ARG A 90 3.99 21.14 1.55
N ASN A 91 2.66 21.19 1.62
CA ASN A 91 1.85 21.90 0.63
C ASN A 91 2.15 23.41 0.65
N LYS A 92 2.36 24.00 1.84
CA LYS A 92 2.80 25.41 1.97
C LYS A 92 4.16 25.64 1.31
N LEU A 93 5.13 24.74 1.52
CA LEU A 93 6.45 24.83 0.88
C LEU A 93 6.37 24.75 -0.65
N VAL A 94 5.50 23.89 -1.19
CA VAL A 94 5.31 23.77 -2.65
C VAL A 94 4.61 25.00 -3.23
N ALA A 95 3.68 25.63 -2.50
CA ALA A 95 2.96 26.80 -2.99
C ALA A 95 3.81 28.10 -3.03
N ILE A 96 4.99 28.09 -2.41
CA ILE A 96 5.93 29.22 -2.38
C ILE A 96 6.97 29.13 -3.52
N ASN A 97 7.12 27.95 -4.14
CA ASN A 97 8.00 27.71 -5.29
C ASN A 97 7.24 27.73 -6.60
#